data_AF-R4K525-F1
#
_entry.id   AF-R4K525-F1
#
_cell.length_a   1.000
_cell.length_b   1.000
_cell.length_c   1.000
_cell.angle_alpha   90.00
_cell.angle_beta   90.00
_cell.angle_gamma   90.00
#
_symmetry.space_group_name_H-M   'P 1'
#
loop_
_entity.id
_entity.type
_entity.pdbx_description
1 polymer ?
#
loop_
_entity_poly.entity_id
_entity_poly.type
_entity_poly.pdbx_seq_one_letter_code
_entity_poly.pdbx_strand_id
1 'polypeptide(L)'
;MTIKTNFFDGIAYNSGDLIAPWQALLSNGIFNVSGGALAVTQNSTPNMTVNVAAGSCMLNGYFVNNGSPISVPINGNASGYNRYDIIVVDVDLGSATTTIKAVMGTPSSSPTVPLPTATQIVIANVFVGNNVSAINTANITDGRANAGIGSIYKSLVLGSSGYILFTCGLMLQWVANGVQQGSYGSTAFLTNFPNECWHVFATMEATSAASVSVANLTTGNFNSSCNVSGIPKGHFFAIGY
;
A
#
# COMPACT_ATOMS: atom_id res chain seq x y z
N MET A 1 -14.71 -3.03 -29.75
CA MET A 1 -13.43 -3.69 -30.07
C MET A 1 -12.79 -4.09 -28.75
N THR A 2 -12.48 -5.37 -28.55
CA THR A 2 -12.17 -5.96 -27.22
C THR A 2 -10.69 -5.90 -26.85
N ILE A 3 -9.81 -5.59 -27.81
CA ILE A 3 -8.37 -5.38 -27.61
C ILE A 3 -8.02 -4.04 -28.25
N LYS A 4 -7.33 -3.18 -27.50
CA LYS A 4 -6.84 -1.88 -27.96
C LYS A 4 -5.36 -1.76 -27.65
N THR A 5 -4.62 -1.19 -28.59
CA THR A 5 -3.22 -0.79 -28.41
C THR A 5 -3.15 0.72 -28.53
N ASN A 6 -2.54 1.36 -27.52
CA ASN A 6 -2.40 2.81 -27.49
C ASN A 6 -1.27 3.26 -28.42
N PHE A 7 -1.43 4.46 -29.00
CA PHE A 7 -0.44 5.19 -29.80
C PHE A 7 0.05 4.53 -31.12
N PHE A 8 -0.85 3.88 -31.87
CA PHE A 8 -0.63 3.59 -33.28
C PHE A 8 -1.02 4.78 -34.16
N ASP A 9 -0.26 4.97 -35.24
CA ASP A 9 -0.52 6.02 -36.22
C ASP A 9 -1.89 5.85 -36.88
N GLY A 10 -2.57 6.97 -37.17
CA GLY A 10 -3.87 6.97 -37.84
C GLY A 10 -5.06 6.52 -36.98
N ILE A 11 -4.86 6.25 -35.69
CA ILE A 11 -5.92 5.88 -34.74
C ILE A 11 -6.31 7.09 -33.88
N ALA A 12 -7.62 7.29 -33.68
CA ALA A 12 -8.13 8.31 -32.76
C ALA A 12 -8.24 7.75 -31.33
N TYR A 13 -7.80 8.54 -30.34
CA TYR A 13 -7.80 8.20 -28.92
C TYR A 13 -8.70 9.15 -28.13
N ASN A 14 -9.39 8.63 -27.11
CA ASN A 14 -10.15 9.44 -26.16
C ASN A 14 -9.44 9.55 -24.79
N SER A 15 -9.99 10.36 -23.89
CA SER A 15 -9.43 10.54 -22.54
C SER A 15 -9.29 9.23 -21.77
N GLY A 16 -10.24 8.30 -21.91
CA GLY A 16 -10.17 6.97 -21.30
C GLY A 16 -8.98 6.14 -21.80
N ASP A 17 -8.66 6.22 -23.10
CA ASP A 17 -7.49 5.56 -23.66
C ASP A 17 -6.19 6.16 -23.09
N LEU A 18 -6.16 7.46 -22.78
CA LEU A 18 -5.00 8.13 -22.17
C LEU A 18 -4.88 7.90 -20.65
N ILE A 19 -5.99 7.66 -19.96
CA ILE A 19 -6.04 7.42 -18.52
C ILE A 19 -5.63 5.97 -18.18
N ALA A 20 -6.00 5.01 -19.03
CA ALA A 20 -5.81 3.58 -18.76
C ALA A 20 -4.34 3.19 -18.42
N PRO A 21 -3.30 3.71 -19.09
CA PRO A 21 -1.91 3.43 -18.72
C PRO A 21 -1.55 3.93 -17.31
N TRP A 22 -2.04 5.10 -16.91
CA TRP A 22 -1.80 5.65 -15.57
C TRP A 22 -2.49 4.82 -14.50
N GLN A 23 -3.72 4.37 -14.77
CA GLN A 23 -4.46 3.49 -13.86
C GLN A 23 -3.78 2.12 -13.70
N ALA A 24 -3.18 1.59 -14.75
CA ALA A 24 -2.42 0.34 -14.68
C ALA A 24 -1.08 0.50 -13.95
N LEU A 25 -0.46 1.67 -14.08
CA LEU A 25 0.86 1.93 -13.53
C LEU A 25 0.85 2.41 -12.08
N LEU A 26 -0.16 3.18 -11.65
CA LEU A 26 -0.15 3.88 -10.38
C LEU A 26 -1.34 3.52 -9.50
N SER A 27 -1.08 3.30 -8.21
CA SER A 27 -2.13 3.15 -7.20
C SER A 27 -2.79 4.49 -6.91
N ASN A 28 -4.04 4.42 -6.43
CA ASN A 28 -4.71 5.59 -5.87
C ASN A 28 -3.91 6.08 -4.66
N GLY A 29 -3.72 7.40 -4.57
CA GLY A 29 -2.91 7.97 -3.49
C GLY A 29 -2.48 9.41 -3.74
N ILE A 30 -1.83 9.98 -2.75
CA ILE A 30 -1.23 11.31 -2.76
C ILE A 30 0.25 11.20 -3.11
N PHE A 31 0.74 12.07 -3.99
CA PHE A 31 2.17 12.16 -4.27
C PHE A 31 2.84 13.06 -3.23
N ASN A 32 4.04 12.68 -2.77
CA ASN A 32 4.85 13.48 -1.84
C ASN A 32 4.17 13.78 -0.48
N VAL A 33 3.56 12.75 0.14
CA VAL A 33 2.92 12.88 1.47
C VAL A 33 3.91 13.41 2.53
N SER A 34 5.13 12.88 2.56
CA SER A 34 6.18 13.27 3.50
C SER A 34 6.65 14.72 3.31
N GLY A 35 6.56 15.26 2.09
CA GLY A 35 6.81 16.67 1.79
C GLY A 35 5.63 17.61 2.07
N GLY A 36 4.55 17.10 2.67
CA GLY A 36 3.39 17.90 3.06
C GLY A 36 2.37 18.15 1.93
N ALA A 37 2.47 17.45 0.80
CA ALA A 37 1.52 17.60 -0.29
C ALA A 37 0.09 17.25 0.16
N LEU A 38 -0.87 18.13 -0.17
CA LEU A 38 -2.28 18.01 0.25
C LEU A 38 -2.47 17.79 1.77
N ALA A 39 -1.49 18.16 2.60
CA ALA A 39 -1.63 18.08 4.05
C ALA A 39 -2.74 19.02 4.52
N VAL A 40 -3.55 18.52 5.44
CA VAL A 40 -4.62 19.31 6.08
C VAL A 40 -4.11 19.83 7.41
N THR A 41 -4.17 21.14 7.60
CA THR A 41 -3.72 21.80 8.83
C THR A 41 -4.80 22.74 9.36
N GLN A 42 -4.76 23.04 10.66
CA GLN A 42 -5.53 24.16 11.19
C GLN A 42 -5.10 25.48 10.54
N ASN A 43 -5.98 26.48 10.59
CA ASN A 43 -5.60 27.85 10.25
C ASN A 43 -4.73 28.50 11.33
N SER A 44 -3.97 29.53 10.96
CA SER A 44 -3.16 30.33 11.90
C SER A 44 -4.03 30.95 13.00
N THR A 45 -5.24 31.37 12.66
CA THR A 45 -6.32 31.71 13.58
C THR A 45 -7.40 30.64 13.44
N PRO A 46 -7.52 29.70 14.39
CA PRO A 46 -8.49 28.61 14.30
C PRO A 46 -9.93 29.11 14.16
N ASN A 47 -10.65 28.50 13.23
CA ASN A 47 -12.07 28.75 12.94
C ASN A 47 -12.69 27.47 12.36
N MET A 48 -13.93 27.53 11.86
CA MET A 48 -14.62 26.40 11.23
C MET A 48 -14.17 26.16 9.77
N THR A 49 -12.86 26.28 9.50
CA THR A 49 -12.24 25.94 8.23
C THR A 49 -10.88 25.27 8.47
N VAL A 50 -10.41 24.46 7.53
CA VAL A 50 -9.07 23.86 7.52
C VAL A 50 -8.32 24.29 6.27
N ASN A 51 -6.99 24.41 6.36
CA ASN A 51 -6.15 24.70 5.22
C ASN A 51 -5.61 23.41 4.62
N VAL A 52 -5.72 23.26 3.29
CA VAL A 52 -5.17 22.15 2.53
C VAL A 52 -4.02 22.67 1.69
N ALA A 53 -2.82 22.12 1.86
CA ALA A 53 -1.65 22.54 1.11
C ALA A 53 -1.78 22.24 -0.40
N ALA A 54 -0.94 22.89 -1.20
CA ALA A 54 -0.74 22.49 -2.61
C ALA A 54 -0.23 21.04 -2.69
N GLY A 55 -0.50 20.37 -3.80
CA GLY A 55 -0.07 18.98 -3.99
C GLY A 55 -0.81 18.29 -5.12
N SER A 56 -0.51 17.01 -5.33
CA SER A 56 -1.13 16.22 -6.39
C SER A 56 -1.52 14.83 -5.90
N CYS A 57 -2.51 14.23 -6.54
CA CYS A 57 -2.91 12.87 -6.27
C CYS A 57 -3.27 12.12 -7.56
N MET A 58 -3.27 10.79 -7.45
CA MET A 58 -3.75 9.87 -8.46
C MET A 58 -5.03 9.21 -7.96
N LEU A 59 -6.07 9.19 -8.79
CA LEU A 59 -7.30 8.48 -8.49
C LEU A 59 -7.83 7.82 -9.76
N ASN A 60 -7.82 6.49 -9.81
CA ASN A 60 -8.30 5.68 -10.93
C ASN A 60 -7.70 6.12 -12.29
N GLY A 61 -6.41 6.48 -12.28
CA GLY A 61 -5.69 7.01 -13.45
C GLY A 61 -5.88 8.51 -13.71
N TYR A 62 -6.77 9.19 -12.99
CA TYR A 62 -6.90 10.65 -13.04
C TYR A 62 -5.82 11.30 -12.18
N PHE A 63 -4.97 12.09 -12.83
CA PHE A 63 -4.03 12.96 -12.15
C PHE A 63 -4.71 14.27 -11.77
N VAL A 64 -4.72 14.59 -10.48
CA VAL A 64 -5.24 15.84 -9.95
C VAL A 64 -4.10 16.66 -9.40
N ASN A 65 -4.03 17.94 -9.78
CA ASN A 65 -3.07 18.89 -9.24
C ASN A 65 -3.80 20.06 -8.57
N ASN A 66 -3.50 20.29 -7.31
CA ASN A 66 -3.84 21.49 -6.58
C ASN A 66 -2.61 22.41 -6.53
N GLY A 67 -2.62 23.50 -7.30
CA GLY A 67 -1.46 24.39 -7.46
C GLY A 67 -1.19 25.34 -6.30
N SER A 68 -2.17 25.57 -5.41
CA SER A 68 -2.06 26.51 -4.30
C SER A 68 -2.82 26.01 -3.07
N PRO A 69 -2.50 26.48 -1.86
CA PRO A 69 -3.29 26.15 -0.68
C PRO A 69 -4.77 26.57 -0.84
N ILE A 70 -5.69 25.74 -0.33
CA ILE A 70 -7.13 25.98 -0.37
C ILE A 70 -7.69 25.90 1.05
N SER A 71 -8.57 26.83 1.41
CA SER A 71 -9.34 26.75 2.65
C SER A 71 -10.64 25.97 2.42
N VAL A 72 -10.86 24.93 3.22
CA VAL A 72 -12.05 24.09 3.14
C VAL A 72 -12.96 24.39 4.34
N PRO A 73 -14.20 24.83 4.10
CA PRO A 73 -15.14 25.07 5.17
C PRO A 73 -15.65 23.76 5.77
N ILE A 74 -15.85 23.78 7.09
CA ILE A 74 -16.45 22.67 7.85
C ILE A 74 -17.75 23.18 8.46
N ASN A 75 -18.83 22.47 8.21
CA ASN A 75 -20.12 22.85 8.75
C ASN A 75 -20.10 22.77 10.28
N GLY A 76 -20.68 23.79 10.93
CA GLY A 76 -20.92 23.77 12.37
C GLY A 76 -21.76 22.55 12.78
N ASN A 77 -21.65 22.19 14.05
CA ASN A 77 -22.40 21.08 14.63
C ASN A 77 -23.16 21.57 15.86
N ALA A 78 -24.49 21.48 15.83
CA ALA A 78 -25.37 21.87 16.93
C ALA A 78 -26.38 20.76 17.27
N SER A 79 -26.08 19.50 16.89
CA SER A 79 -27.01 18.38 17.00
C SER A 79 -27.06 17.74 18.40
N GLY A 80 -26.20 18.16 19.33
CA GLY A 80 -26.06 17.56 20.67
C GLY A 80 -25.03 16.43 20.77
N TYR A 81 -24.55 15.91 19.65
CA TYR A 81 -23.55 14.82 19.58
C TYR A 81 -22.35 15.21 18.72
N ASN A 82 -21.21 14.55 18.95
CA ASN A 82 -20.02 14.74 18.13
C ASN A 82 -20.14 13.96 16.80
N ARG A 83 -19.34 14.33 15.80
CA ARG A 83 -19.20 13.58 14.54
C ARG A 83 -17.77 13.60 14.02
N TYR A 84 -17.48 12.74 13.06
CA TYR A 84 -16.30 12.86 12.20
C TYR A 84 -16.74 13.31 10.81
N ASP A 85 -16.02 14.27 10.25
CA ASP A 85 -16.08 14.63 8.85
C ASP A 85 -14.80 14.11 8.16
N ILE A 86 -14.82 13.91 6.85
CA ILE A 86 -13.60 13.62 6.07
C ILE A 86 -13.34 14.77 5.10
N ILE A 87 -12.07 15.12 4.92
CA ILE A 87 -11.64 16.00 3.83
C ILE A 87 -11.21 15.11 2.67
N VAL A 88 -11.78 15.35 1.50
CA VAL A 88 -11.54 14.54 0.30
C VAL A 88 -11.14 15.42 -0.88
N VAL A 89 -10.36 14.86 -1.79
CA VAL A 89 -10.33 15.30 -3.18
C VAL A 89 -11.38 14.46 -3.93
N ASP A 90 -12.37 15.11 -4.53
CA ASP A 90 -13.49 14.48 -5.24
C ASP A 90 -13.42 14.80 -6.72
N VAL A 91 -13.31 13.77 -7.55
CA VAL A 91 -13.27 13.85 -9.02
C VAL A 91 -14.66 13.52 -9.55
N ASP A 92 -15.48 14.54 -9.81
CA ASP A 92 -16.82 14.37 -10.36
C ASP A 92 -16.75 14.14 -11.87
N LEU A 93 -16.92 12.87 -12.27
CA LEU A 93 -16.90 12.43 -13.66
C LEU A 93 -18.13 12.92 -14.45
N GLY A 94 -19.25 13.22 -13.78
CA GLY A 94 -20.47 13.68 -14.42
C GLY A 94 -20.39 15.15 -14.83
N SER A 95 -19.83 15.99 -13.96
CA SER A 95 -19.61 17.42 -14.25
C SER A 95 -18.22 17.74 -14.83
N ALA A 96 -17.32 16.75 -14.89
CA ALA A 96 -15.91 16.93 -15.26
C ALA A 96 -15.19 17.97 -14.39
N THR A 97 -15.51 18.00 -13.10
CA THR A 97 -14.90 18.92 -12.13
C THR A 97 -14.15 18.15 -11.04
N THR A 98 -13.17 18.80 -10.42
CA THR A 98 -12.48 18.26 -9.25
C THR A 98 -12.51 19.29 -8.13
N THR A 99 -12.85 18.85 -6.92
CA THR A 99 -13.01 19.73 -5.76
C THR A 99 -12.36 19.13 -4.53
N ILE A 100 -11.80 19.98 -3.68
CA ILE A 100 -11.39 19.59 -2.32
C ILE A 100 -12.49 20.07 -1.37
N LYS A 101 -13.12 19.14 -0.64
CA LYS A 101 -14.28 19.45 0.19
C LYS A 101 -14.35 18.59 1.44
N ALA A 102 -15.11 19.06 2.43
CA ALA A 102 -15.52 18.27 3.57
C ALA A 102 -16.76 17.43 3.20
N VAL A 103 -16.73 16.14 3.55
CA VAL A 103 -17.90 15.26 3.56
C VAL A 103 -18.30 15.06 5.00
N MET A 104 -19.50 15.56 5.31
CA MET A 104 -20.04 15.56 6.66
C MET A 104 -20.43 14.15 7.10
N GLY A 105 -20.09 13.78 8.33
CA GLY A 105 -20.57 12.55 8.93
C GLY A 105 -21.86 12.70 9.73
N THR A 106 -22.27 11.61 10.34
CA THR A 106 -23.51 11.54 11.12
C THR A 106 -23.20 11.71 12.61
N PRO A 107 -23.77 12.74 13.29
CA PRO A 107 -23.64 12.87 14.73
C PRO A 107 -24.23 11.68 15.50
N SER A 108 -23.50 11.16 16.47
CA SER A 108 -24.00 10.12 17.37
C SER A 108 -23.21 10.04 18.68
N SER A 109 -23.68 9.23 19.63
CA SER A 109 -22.95 8.93 20.86
C SER A 109 -21.65 8.14 20.64
N SER A 110 -21.50 7.51 19.47
CA SER A 110 -20.30 6.78 19.05
C SER A 110 -20.02 7.08 17.58
N PRO A 111 -19.50 8.29 17.27
CA PRO A 111 -19.36 8.75 15.89
C PRO A 111 -18.32 7.93 15.15
N THR A 112 -18.65 7.55 13.92
CA THR A 112 -17.78 6.82 13.00
C THR A 112 -17.32 7.73 11.86
N VAL A 113 -16.15 7.41 11.30
CA VAL A 113 -15.61 8.12 10.12
C VAL A 113 -16.46 7.78 8.89
N PRO A 114 -16.93 8.77 8.12
CA PRO A 114 -17.64 8.55 6.86
C PRO A 114 -16.82 7.74 5.85
N LEU A 115 -17.49 6.93 5.05
CA LEU A 115 -16.85 6.20 3.95
C LEU A 115 -16.76 7.10 2.70
N PRO A 116 -15.59 7.17 2.03
CA PRO A 116 -15.47 7.88 0.77
C PRO A 116 -16.19 7.14 -0.36
N THR A 117 -16.58 7.86 -1.42
CA THR A 117 -17.06 7.25 -2.66
C THR A 117 -15.90 6.79 -3.54
N ALA A 118 -16.18 6.04 -4.62
CA ALA A 118 -15.16 5.59 -5.57
C ALA A 118 -14.46 6.72 -6.34
N THR A 119 -15.02 7.92 -6.31
CA THR A 119 -14.47 9.15 -6.93
C THR A 119 -13.75 10.04 -5.93
N GLN A 120 -13.57 9.57 -4.70
CA GLN A 120 -12.96 10.34 -3.62
C GLN A 120 -11.70 9.68 -3.10
N ILE A 121 -10.72 10.52 -2.78
CA ILE A 121 -9.56 10.14 -1.98
C ILE A 121 -9.55 10.94 -0.68
N VAL A 122 -9.47 10.25 0.45
CA VAL A 122 -9.41 10.88 1.77
C VAL A 122 -8.02 11.46 1.98
N ILE A 123 -7.97 12.69 2.50
CA ILE A 123 -6.72 13.36 2.89
C ILE A 123 -6.66 13.69 4.38
N ALA A 124 -7.80 13.79 5.07
CA ALA A 124 -7.85 13.88 6.51
C ALA A 124 -9.21 13.47 7.08
N ASN A 125 -9.20 13.03 8.34
CA ASN A 125 -10.39 12.88 9.17
C ASN A 125 -10.42 14.04 10.17
N VAL A 126 -11.59 14.66 10.34
CA VAL A 126 -11.76 15.80 11.23
C VAL A 126 -12.81 15.49 12.28
N PHE A 127 -12.42 15.54 13.54
CA PHE A 127 -13.35 15.46 14.66
C PHE A 127 -14.08 16.80 14.85
N VAL A 128 -15.39 16.79 14.73
CA VAL A 128 -16.26 17.96 14.91
C VAL A 128 -17.10 17.79 16.17
N GLY A 129 -16.66 18.43 17.25
CA GLY A 129 -17.39 18.44 18.51
C GLY A 129 -18.72 19.19 18.40
N ASN A 130 -19.66 18.89 19.28
CA ASN A 130 -20.90 19.66 19.38
C ASN A 130 -20.60 21.11 19.86
N ASN A 131 -21.18 22.09 19.18
CA ASN A 131 -21.07 23.53 19.43
C ASN A 131 -19.63 24.09 19.42
N VAL A 132 -18.70 23.43 18.72
CA VAL A 132 -17.35 23.98 18.54
C VAL A 132 -17.36 25.14 17.53
N SER A 133 -16.53 26.15 17.79
CA SER A 133 -16.35 27.31 16.92
C SER A 133 -15.03 27.29 16.13
N ALA A 134 -14.18 26.30 16.37
CA ALA A 134 -12.88 26.16 15.73
C ALA A 134 -12.44 24.70 15.61
N ILE A 135 -11.68 24.43 14.56
CA ILE A 135 -10.97 23.17 14.34
C ILE A 135 -9.48 23.39 14.59
N ASN A 136 -8.93 22.65 15.54
CA ASN A 136 -7.52 22.70 15.90
C ASN A 136 -6.77 21.46 15.37
N THR A 137 -5.44 21.49 15.40
CA THR A 137 -4.60 20.34 14.98
C THR A 137 -4.98 19.03 15.66
N ALA A 138 -5.35 19.06 16.95
CA ALA A 138 -5.78 17.87 17.68
C ALA A 138 -7.09 17.25 17.16
N ASN A 139 -7.87 17.98 16.38
CA ASN A 139 -9.08 17.49 15.73
C ASN A 139 -8.80 16.87 14.36
N ILE A 140 -7.60 17.02 13.82
CA ILE A 140 -7.25 16.62 12.46
C ILE A 140 -6.35 15.38 12.54
N THR A 141 -6.83 14.28 11.98
CA THR A 141 -6.04 13.06 11.81
C THR A 141 -5.70 12.91 10.34
N ASP A 142 -4.42 12.70 10.03
CA ASP A 142 -3.96 12.49 8.65
C ASP A 142 -4.61 11.24 8.04
N GLY A 143 -5.15 11.37 6.84
CA GLY A 143 -5.81 10.28 6.10
C GLY A 143 -5.13 9.97 4.77
N ARG A 144 -3.97 10.57 4.48
CA ARG A 144 -3.30 10.47 3.18
C ARG A 144 -2.60 9.12 3.04
N ALA A 145 -2.91 8.40 1.97
CA ALA A 145 -2.14 7.25 1.51
C ALA A 145 -1.20 7.68 0.38
N ASN A 146 -0.01 7.07 0.27
CA ASN A 146 0.92 7.36 -0.83
C ASN A 146 0.43 6.75 -2.15
N ALA A 147 0.51 7.51 -3.24
CA ALA A 147 0.47 6.94 -4.58
C ALA A 147 1.80 6.22 -4.85
N GLY A 148 1.74 5.05 -5.48
CA GLY A 148 2.92 4.24 -5.81
C GLY A 148 2.73 3.50 -7.11
N ILE A 149 3.79 2.86 -7.60
CA ILE A 149 3.71 2.01 -8.79
C ILE A 149 2.98 0.72 -8.44
N GLY A 150 2.01 0.33 -9.27
CA GLY A 150 1.18 -0.86 -9.17
C GLY A 150 1.94 -2.17 -9.43
N SER A 151 2.90 -2.49 -8.56
CA SER A 151 3.32 -3.85 -8.23
C SER A 151 4.09 -3.79 -6.91
N ILE A 152 3.53 -4.37 -5.85
CA ILE A 152 4.21 -4.52 -4.54
C ILE A 152 5.38 -5.51 -4.62
N TYR A 153 5.50 -6.23 -5.74
CA TYR A 153 6.55 -7.19 -6.05
C TYR A 153 7.34 -6.80 -7.30
N LYS A 154 8.67 -6.87 -7.18
CA LYS A 154 9.68 -6.66 -8.22
C LYS A 154 9.86 -7.88 -9.11
N SER A 155 9.71 -9.09 -8.58
CA SER A 155 9.80 -10.33 -9.36
C SER A 155 9.07 -11.46 -8.64
N LEU A 156 8.49 -12.38 -9.42
CA LEU A 156 7.69 -13.49 -8.93
C LEU A 156 7.98 -14.75 -9.76
N VAL A 157 8.42 -15.80 -9.10
CA VAL A 157 8.59 -17.13 -9.71
C VAL A 157 7.84 -18.15 -8.87
N LEU A 158 6.96 -18.92 -9.49
CA LEU A 158 6.10 -19.90 -8.83
C LEU A 158 6.49 -21.32 -9.26
N GLY A 159 6.36 -22.28 -8.34
CA GLY A 159 6.67 -23.69 -8.58
C GLY A 159 6.87 -24.47 -7.28
N SER A 160 7.32 -25.73 -7.39
CA SER A 160 7.78 -26.55 -6.24
C SER A 160 8.99 -25.94 -5.53
N SER A 161 9.67 -25.02 -6.20
CA SER A 161 10.56 -24.02 -5.63
C SER A 161 10.24 -22.68 -6.30
N GLY A 162 10.29 -21.58 -5.56
CA GLY A 162 9.84 -20.28 -6.04
C GLY A 162 10.24 -19.14 -5.12
N TYR A 163 9.94 -17.91 -5.53
CA TYR A 163 10.16 -16.73 -4.72
C TYR A 163 9.21 -15.57 -5.05
N ILE A 164 9.00 -14.71 -4.06
CA ILE A 164 8.42 -13.38 -4.20
C ILE A 164 9.49 -12.39 -3.78
N LEU A 165 9.91 -11.52 -4.69
CA LEU A 165 10.75 -10.36 -4.37
C LEU A 165 9.84 -9.14 -4.35
N PHE A 166 9.67 -8.53 -3.19
CA PHE A 166 8.92 -7.29 -3.02
C PHE A 166 9.69 -6.09 -3.57
N THR A 167 8.98 -5.03 -3.96
CA THR A 167 9.61 -3.78 -4.41
C THR A 167 10.43 -3.12 -3.30
N CYS A 168 10.11 -3.41 -2.03
CA CYS A 168 10.90 -3.00 -0.87
C CYS A 168 12.18 -3.80 -0.64
N GLY A 169 12.53 -4.74 -1.53
CA GLY A 169 13.73 -5.59 -1.42
C GLY A 169 13.51 -6.86 -0.60
N LEU A 170 12.52 -6.87 0.31
CA LEU A 170 12.11 -8.07 1.02
C LEU A 170 11.90 -9.21 0.03
N MET A 171 12.44 -10.37 0.32
CA MET A 171 12.28 -11.55 -0.48
C MET A 171 11.87 -12.72 0.38
N LEU A 172 10.94 -13.50 -0.16
CA LEU A 172 10.49 -14.76 0.39
C LEU A 172 10.80 -15.84 -0.65
N GLN A 173 11.56 -16.86 -0.28
CA GLN A 173 11.88 -17.98 -1.17
C GLN A 173 11.43 -19.29 -0.54
N TRP A 174 11.04 -20.26 -1.37
CA TRP A 174 10.82 -21.64 -0.94
C TRP A 174 11.56 -22.60 -1.86
N VAL A 175 12.23 -23.57 -1.27
CA VAL A 175 12.92 -24.64 -1.99
C VAL A 175 12.65 -25.99 -1.34
N ALA A 176 12.61 -27.05 -2.14
CA ALA A 176 12.49 -28.41 -1.64
C ALA A 176 13.63 -29.26 -2.19
N ASN A 177 14.43 -29.86 -1.32
CA ASN A 177 15.62 -30.61 -1.72
C ASN A 177 15.89 -31.79 -0.79
N GLY A 178 16.66 -32.77 -1.28
CA GLY A 178 17.11 -33.89 -0.46
C GLY A 178 18.09 -33.44 0.64
N VAL A 179 17.92 -33.95 1.86
CA VAL A 179 18.77 -33.61 3.03
C VAL A 179 19.54 -34.84 3.49
N GLN A 180 20.86 -34.71 3.67
CA GLN A 180 21.71 -35.82 4.09
C GLN A 180 21.82 -35.93 5.62
N GLN A 181 21.99 -37.17 6.09
CA GLN A 181 22.15 -37.48 7.51
C GLN A 181 23.53 -37.07 8.03
N GLY A 182 23.58 -36.42 9.19
CA GLY A 182 24.81 -36.27 9.99
C GLY A 182 25.91 -35.39 9.41
N SER A 183 25.73 -34.84 8.20
CA SER A 183 26.64 -33.88 7.57
C SER A 183 25.85 -32.70 7.04
N TYR A 184 26.36 -31.49 7.27
CA TYR A 184 25.77 -30.25 6.79
C TYR A 184 26.09 -30.06 5.29
N GLY A 185 25.16 -30.50 4.44
CA GLY A 185 25.24 -30.34 2.99
C GLY A 185 24.71 -28.97 2.54
N SER A 186 25.28 -28.43 1.46
CA SER A 186 24.83 -27.14 0.91
C SER A 186 23.52 -27.29 0.13
N THR A 187 22.54 -26.45 0.44
CA THR A 187 21.26 -26.32 -0.27
C THR A 187 21.16 -24.91 -0.85
N ALA A 188 21.02 -24.82 -2.18
CA ALA A 188 20.91 -23.53 -2.86
C ALA A 188 19.48 -22.96 -2.78
N PHE A 189 19.39 -21.63 -2.70
CA PHE A 189 18.16 -20.93 -3.01
C PHE A 189 17.92 -20.89 -4.52
N LEU A 190 16.68 -20.60 -4.93
CA LEU A 190 16.34 -20.50 -6.36
C LEU A 190 17.01 -19.28 -7.02
N THR A 191 17.17 -18.20 -6.26
CA THR A 191 18.00 -17.05 -6.60
C THR A 191 18.72 -16.56 -5.35
N ASN A 192 19.80 -15.81 -5.50
CA ASN A 192 20.44 -15.19 -4.35
C ASN A 192 19.51 -14.16 -3.70
N PHE A 193 19.51 -14.10 -2.37
CA PHE A 193 19.06 -12.92 -1.63
C PHE A 193 19.86 -11.71 -2.05
N PRO A 194 19.21 -10.56 -2.33
CA PRO A 194 19.93 -9.40 -2.81
C PRO A 194 21.06 -8.94 -1.87
N ASN A 195 20.92 -9.12 -0.55
CA ASN A 195 21.90 -8.74 0.47
C ASN A 195 22.14 -9.84 1.51
N GLU A 196 21.08 -10.39 2.11
CA GLU A 196 21.21 -11.39 3.15
C GLU A 196 19.98 -12.27 3.32
N CYS A 197 20.20 -13.51 3.74
CA CYS A 197 19.16 -14.39 4.24
C CYS A 197 19.09 -14.25 5.76
N TRP A 198 17.98 -13.73 6.28
CA TRP A 198 17.79 -13.58 7.72
C TRP A 198 17.41 -14.88 8.40
N HIS A 199 16.57 -15.68 7.74
CA HIS A 199 16.07 -16.90 8.36
C HIS A 199 15.63 -17.93 7.33
N VAL A 200 15.74 -19.20 7.72
CA VAL A 200 15.19 -20.33 6.98
C VAL A 200 14.40 -21.20 7.95
N PHE A 201 13.10 -21.28 7.70
CA PHE A 201 12.22 -22.24 8.34
C PHE A 201 12.34 -23.57 7.59
N ALA A 202 12.72 -24.62 8.30
CA ALA A 202 12.94 -25.93 7.72
C ALA A 202 11.94 -26.95 8.27
N THR A 203 11.39 -27.75 7.36
CA THR A 203 10.63 -28.96 7.68
C THR A 203 11.10 -30.08 6.76
N MET A 204 10.68 -31.32 7.01
CA MET A 204 11.01 -32.42 6.10
C MET A 204 9.95 -33.51 6.16
N GLU A 205 9.95 -34.33 5.13
CA GLU A 205 9.14 -35.54 5.05
C GLU A 205 9.93 -36.72 5.61
N ALA A 206 9.41 -37.36 6.67
CA ALA A 206 9.98 -38.56 7.25
C ALA A 206 8.89 -39.52 7.72
N THR A 207 9.14 -40.82 7.60
CA THR A 207 8.22 -41.89 8.03
C THR A 207 8.37 -42.26 9.51
N SER A 208 9.27 -41.59 10.23
CA SER A 208 9.54 -41.74 11.66
C SER A 208 9.91 -40.39 12.28
N ALA A 209 10.01 -40.33 13.62
CA ALA A 209 10.38 -39.09 14.32
C ALA A 209 11.76 -38.60 13.87
N ALA A 210 11.81 -37.37 13.35
CA ALA A 210 12.95 -36.87 12.62
C ALA A 210 13.09 -35.35 12.82
N SER A 211 14.34 -34.84 12.81
CA SER A 211 14.67 -33.42 12.88
C SER A 211 15.57 -32.99 11.71
N VAL A 212 15.30 -31.78 11.22
CA VAL A 212 16.10 -31.09 10.20
C VAL A 212 16.69 -29.85 10.85
N SER A 213 17.97 -29.59 10.60
CA SER A 213 18.66 -28.39 11.06
C SER A 213 19.16 -27.58 9.87
N VAL A 214 19.22 -26.27 10.08
CA VAL A 214 19.80 -25.32 9.13
C VAL A 214 20.93 -24.56 9.82
N ALA A 215 22.03 -24.36 9.10
CA ALA A 215 23.18 -23.61 9.55
C ALA A 215 23.80 -22.82 8.38
N ASN A 216 24.73 -21.91 8.70
CA ASN A 216 25.57 -21.21 7.72
C ASN A 216 24.77 -20.56 6.58
N LEU A 217 23.83 -19.67 6.94
CA LEU A 217 23.06 -18.89 5.97
C LEU A 217 23.99 -17.96 5.19
N THR A 218 23.91 -18.03 3.86
CA THR A 218 24.52 -17.07 2.95
C THR A 218 23.43 -16.47 2.05
N THR A 219 23.81 -15.58 1.14
CA THR A 219 22.86 -15.02 0.17
C THR A 219 22.37 -16.05 -0.83
N GLY A 220 23.22 -17.00 -1.25
CA GLY A 220 22.88 -17.96 -2.31
C GLY A 220 22.50 -19.35 -1.80
N ASN A 221 22.84 -19.67 -0.56
CA ASN A 221 22.63 -21.01 -0.02
C ASN A 221 22.57 -21.00 1.51
N PHE A 222 22.27 -22.17 2.05
CA PHE A 222 22.42 -22.50 3.45
C PHE A 222 22.87 -23.95 3.56
N ASN A 223 23.33 -24.36 4.74
CA ASN A 223 23.63 -25.75 4.99
C ASN A 223 22.46 -26.41 5.71
N SER A 224 22.11 -27.63 5.32
CA SER A 224 21.08 -28.43 5.97
C SER A 224 21.59 -29.83 6.32
N SER A 225 21.08 -30.39 7.41
CA SER A 225 21.33 -31.77 7.80
C SER A 225 20.10 -32.35 8.49
N CYS A 226 19.98 -33.67 8.49
CA CYS A 226 18.93 -34.37 9.23
C CYS A 226 19.51 -35.47 10.14
N ASN A 227 18.69 -35.98 11.06
CA ASN A 227 19.06 -37.07 11.97
C ASN A 227 18.62 -38.46 11.50
N VAL A 228 17.94 -38.58 10.35
CA VAL A 228 17.42 -39.84 9.81
C VAL A 228 18.24 -40.35 8.63
N SER A 229 18.35 -41.67 8.48
CA SER A 229 19.06 -42.29 7.36
C SER A 229 18.27 -42.17 6.05
N GLY A 230 19.00 -42.16 4.93
CA GLY A 230 18.44 -41.90 3.59
C GLY A 230 18.62 -40.44 3.15
N ILE A 231 17.87 -40.04 2.11
CA ILE A 231 17.85 -38.66 1.60
C ILE A 231 16.39 -38.19 1.60
N PRO A 232 15.79 -37.93 2.79
CA PRO A 232 14.43 -37.39 2.87
C PRO A 232 14.34 -36.02 2.20
N LYS A 233 13.13 -35.68 1.76
CA LYS A 233 12.84 -34.37 1.17
C LYS A 233 12.65 -33.33 2.27
N GLY A 234 13.54 -32.35 2.32
CA GLY A 234 13.40 -31.15 3.14
C GLY A 234 12.66 -30.05 2.38
N HIS A 235 11.88 -29.26 3.11
CA HIS A 235 11.20 -28.05 2.64
C HIS A 235 11.72 -26.87 3.42
N PHE A 236 12.14 -25.83 2.70
CA PHE A 236 12.83 -24.68 3.28
C PHE A 236 12.14 -23.43 2.81
N PHE A 237 11.64 -22.63 3.75
CA PHE A 237 11.08 -21.31 3.50
C PHE A 237 12.03 -20.26 4.07
N ALA A 238 12.51 -19.37 3.22
CA ALA A 238 13.55 -18.41 3.56
C ALA A 238 13.04 -16.98 3.41
N ILE A 239 13.46 -16.12 4.34
CA ILE A 239 13.16 -14.69 4.35
C ILE A 239 14.47 -13.91 4.43
N GLY A 240 14.53 -12.83 3.67
CA GLY A 240 15.70 -11.97 3.57
C GLY A 240 15.41 -10.78 2.67
N TYR A 241 16.44 -10.08 2.23
CA TYR A 241 16.34 -8.95 1.30
C TYR A 241 17.66 -8.75 0.57
#